data_AF-E7MQK7-F1
#
_entry.id   AF-E7MQK7-F1
#
_cell.length_a   1.000
_cell.length_b   1.000
_cell.length_c   1.000
_cell.angle_alpha   90.00
_cell.angle_beta   90.00
_cell.angle_gamma   90.00
#
_symmetry.space_group_name_H-M   'P 1'
#
loop_
_entity.id
_entity.type
_entity.pdbx_description
1 polymer ?
#
loop_
_entity_poly.entity_id
_entity_poly.type
_entity_poly.pdbx_seq_one_letter_code
_entity_poly.pdbx_strand_id
1 'polypeptide(L)'
;MISGKKLKQIRLFRKLTQKELAIMSGLTDAAIRNYELGNRSPNKEQLRKIADALNCDISTLIDHEPNSIFEIMHIIFDYEKEMKFRPLAGNGEPIALLSHNPHFDDFLIEWDEMRKKHYNGEITDEEFEDWKLSFPKKSRFLKKR
;
A
#
# COMPACT_ATOMS: atom_id res chain seq x y z
N MET A 1 -1.18 -6.86 11.54
CA MET A 1 -2.46 -6.38 12.14
C MET A 1 -2.87 -5.08 11.45
N ILE A 2 -4.13 -4.66 11.56
CA ILE A 2 -4.56 -3.35 11.05
C ILE A 2 -3.95 -2.25 11.90
N SER A 3 -3.41 -1.24 11.24
CA SER A 3 -2.77 -0.10 11.88
C SER A 3 -3.73 1.05 12.05
N GLY A 4 -4.07 1.37 13.30
CA GLY A 4 -4.80 2.60 13.61
C GLY A 4 -4.02 3.86 13.21
N LYS A 5 -2.67 3.79 13.24
CA LYS A 5 -1.78 4.86 12.81
C LYS A 5 -1.87 5.08 11.30
N LYS A 6 -1.73 4.03 10.46
CA LYS A 6 -1.87 4.17 9.00
C LYS A 6 -3.27 4.63 8.62
N LEU A 7 -4.30 4.11 9.26
CA LEU A 7 -5.69 4.56 9.05
C LEU A 7 -5.81 6.08 9.22
N LYS A 8 -5.30 6.61 10.34
CA LYS A 8 -5.29 8.04 10.62
C LYS A 8 -4.46 8.83 9.62
N GLN A 9 -3.26 8.33 9.26
CA GLN A 9 -2.37 8.98 8.30
C GLN A 9 -3.03 9.12 6.93
N ILE A 10 -3.60 8.05 6.40
CA ILE A 10 -4.29 8.07 5.11
C ILE A 10 -5.52 8.98 5.18
N ARG A 11 -6.33 8.91 6.25
CA ARG A 11 -7.48 9.80 6.42
C ARG A 11 -7.07 11.28 6.36
N LEU A 12 -6.01 11.65 7.08
CA LEU A 12 -5.49 13.02 7.07
C LEU A 12 -4.91 13.42 5.71
N PHE A 13 -4.23 12.49 5.03
CA PHE A 13 -3.75 12.68 3.66
C PHE A 13 -4.92 12.94 2.68
N ARG A 14 -6.05 12.25 2.87
CA ARG A 14 -7.31 12.50 2.14
C ARG A 14 -8.04 13.77 2.58
N LYS A 15 -7.50 14.53 3.54
CA LYS A 15 -8.08 15.76 4.08
C LYS A 15 -9.48 15.54 4.68
N LEU A 16 -9.74 14.34 5.21
CA LEU A 16 -11.01 13.95 5.82
C LEU A 16 -10.95 14.08 7.34
N THR A 17 -12.06 14.48 7.95
CA THR A 17 -12.34 14.33 9.39
C THR A 17 -12.77 12.90 9.72
N GLN A 18 -12.73 12.51 11.01
CA GLN A 18 -13.23 11.19 11.44
C GLN A 18 -14.71 11.02 11.12
N LYS A 19 -15.51 12.10 11.27
CA LYS A 19 -16.93 12.15 10.91
C LYS A 19 -17.17 11.95 9.42
N GLU A 20 -16.39 12.59 8.55
CA GLU A 20 -16.54 12.41 7.10
C GLU A 20 -16.18 10.99 6.67
N LEU A 21 -15.08 10.43 7.19
CA LEU A 21 -14.73 9.03 6.92
C LEU A 21 -15.81 8.06 7.41
N ALA A 22 -16.40 8.33 8.58
CA ALA A 22 -17.49 7.53 9.12
C ALA A 22 -18.71 7.55 8.19
N ILE A 23 -19.11 8.73 7.71
CA ILE A 23 -20.20 8.88 6.73
C ILE A 23 -19.88 8.12 5.44
N MET A 24 -18.69 8.29 4.87
CA MET A 24 -18.28 7.66 3.61
C MET A 24 -18.20 6.13 3.70
N SER A 25 -17.83 5.58 4.86
CA SER A 25 -17.72 4.14 5.11
C SER A 25 -18.99 3.51 5.68
N GLY A 26 -20.05 4.30 5.96
CA GLY A 26 -21.27 3.81 6.60
C GLY A 26 -21.05 3.31 8.04
N LEU A 27 -20.13 3.94 8.77
CA LEU A 27 -19.77 3.63 10.16
C LEU A 27 -20.10 4.83 11.07
N THR A 28 -19.93 4.64 12.38
CA THR A 28 -20.07 5.73 13.36
C THR A 28 -18.73 6.43 13.58
N ASP A 29 -18.76 7.73 13.89
CA ASP A 29 -17.57 8.52 14.23
C ASP A 29 -16.79 7.89 15.41
N ALA A 30 -17.53 7.40 16.41
CA ALA A 30 -16.96 6.66 17.54
C ALA A 30 -16.24 5.37 17.11
N ALA A 31 -16.71 4.66 16.07
CA ALA A 31 -16.04 3.48 15.56
C ALA A 31 -14.70 3.85 14.90
N ILE A 32 -14.69 4.83 13.99
CA ILE A 32 -13.47 5.32 13.33
C ILE A 32 -12.44 5.77 14.37
N ARG A 33 -12.85 6.59 15.35
CA ARG A 33 -11.97 7.03 16.45
C ARG A 33 -11.38 5.86 17.23
N ASN A 34 -12.18 4.84 17.57
CA ASN A 34 -11.68 3.68 18.30
C ASN A 34 -10.69 2.83 17.48
N TYR A 35 -10.88 2.75 16.16
CA TYR A 35 -9.94 2.06 15.26
C TYR A 35 -8.63 2.83 15.14
N GLU A 36 -8.67 4.15 14.99
CA GLU A 36 -7.45 4.97 14.93
C GLU A 36 -6.65 4.94 16.23
N LEU A 37 -7.32 4.80 17.38
CA LEU A 37 -6.68 4.66 18.69
C LEU A 37 -6.19 3.24 18.97
N GLY A 38 -6.55 2.24 18.15
CA GLY A 38 -6.24 0.83 18.40
C GLY A 38 -7.06 0.19 19.53
N ASN A 39 -8.10 0.85 20.03
CA ASN A 39 -8.97 0.33 21.09
C ASN A 39 -9.85 -0.83 20.60
N ARG A 40 -10.13 -0.87 19.30
CA ARG A 40 -10.91 -1.92 18.62
C ARG A 40 -10.31 -2.16 17.24
N SER A 41 -10.62 -3.32 16.66
CA SER A 41 -10.27 -3.65 15.27
C SER A 41 -11.53 -3.78 14.42
N PRO A 42 -11.55 -3.25 13.18
CA PRO A 42 -12.65 -3.46 12.26
C PRO A 42 -12.69 -4.92 11.81
N ASN A 43 -13.89 -5.45 11.57
CA ASN A 43 -14.04 -6.73 10.88
C ASN A 43 -13.75 -6.58 9.36
N LYS A 44 -13.72 -7.69 8.63
CA LYS A 44 -13.38 -7.71 7.19
C LYS A 44 -14.29 -6.80 6.34
N GLU A 45 -15.58 -6.75 6.65
CA GLU A 45 -16.52 -5.91 5.91
C GLU A 45 -16.32 -4.42 6.21
N GLN A 46 -16.17 -4.06 7.48
CA GLN A 46 -15.89 -2.69 7.92
C GLN A 46 -14.58 -2.19 7.33
N LEU A 47 -13.54 -3.03 7.33
CA LEU A 47 -12.23 -2.71 6.77
C LEU A 47 -12.31 -2.43 5.27
N ARG A 48 -13.10 -3.22 4.52
CA ARG A 48 -13.35 -2.97 3.11
C ARG A 48 -14.05 -1.62 2.89
N LYS A 49 -15.11 -1.32 3.65
CA LYS A 49 -15.81 -0.02 3.56
C LYS A 49 -14.87 1.16 3.85
N ILE A 50 -13.99 1.02 4.83
CA ILE A 50 -12.97 2.03 5.16
C ILE A 50 -11.96 2.18 4.02
N ALA A 51 -11.41 1.08 3.50
CA ALA A 51 -10.46 1.11 2.39
C ALA A 51 -11.08 1.69 1.10
N ASP A 52 -12.36 1.42 0.85
CA ASP A 52 -13.13 2.03 -0.24
C ASP A 52 -13.30 3.53 -0.06
N ALA A 53 -13.72 3.97 1.14
CA ALA A 53 -13.84 5.40 1.47
C ALA A 53 -12.50 6.16 1.38
N LEU A 54 -11.38 5.50 1.70
CA LEU A 54 -10.03 6.09 1.62
C LEU A 54 -9.37 5.94 0.24
N ASN A 55 -10.04 5.28 -0.70
CA ASN A 55 -9.52 4.95 -2.01
C ASN A 55 -8.15 4.26 -1.96
N CYS A 56 -8.00 3.27 -1.08
CA CYS A 56 -6.81 2.43 -0.96
C CYS A 56 -7.18 0.94 -0.97
N ASP A 57 -6.18 0.07 -1.09
CA ASP A 57 -6.38 -1.35 -0.80
C ASP A 57 -6.40 -1.60 0.72
N ILE A 58 -6.94 -2.74 1.13
CA ILE A 58 -6.90 -3.16 2.53
C ILE A 58 -5.45 -3.34 3.00
N SER A 59 -4.55 -3.83 2.16
CA SER A 59 -3.13 -4.01 2.47
C SER A 59 -2.44 -2.71 2.89
N THR A 60 -2.86 -1.56 2.34
CA THR A 60 -2.34 -0.24 2.72
C THR A 60 -2.59 0.08 4.19
N LEU A 61 -3.60 -0.53 4.82
CA LEU A 61 -3.95 -0.33 6.23
C LEU A 61 -3.25 -1.32 7.18
N ILE A 62 -2.45 -2.26 6.65
CA ILE A 62 -1.73 -3.26 7.44
C ILE A 62 -0.35 -2.69 7.82
N ASP A 63 0.07 -2.86 9.07
CA ASP A 63 1.45 -2.55 9.45
C ASP A 63 2.43 -3.60 8.90
N HIS A 64 3.52 -3.09 8.31
CA HIS A 64 4.65 -3.86 7.82
C HIS A 64 5.88 -3.38 8.60
N GLU A 65 5.93 -3.71 9.89
CA GLU A 65 7.08 -3.46 10.75
C GLU A 65 7.79 -4.80 11.00
N PRO A 66 8.77 -5.16 10.15
CA PRO A 66 9.54 -6.38 10.37
C PRO A 66 10.37 -6.24 11.65
N ASN A 67 10.47 -7.31 12.43
CA ASN A 67 11.31 -7.33 13.65
C ASN A 67 12.80 -7.21 13.33
N SER A 68 13.18 -7.59 12.12
CA SER A 68 14.54 -7.54 11.61
C SER A 68 14.53 -7.46 10.08
N ILE A 69 15.61 -6.93 9.50
CA ILE A 69 15.83 -6.97 8.05
C ILE A 69 15.79 -8.39 7.48
N PHE A 70 16.15 -9.40 8.28
CA PHE A 70 16.08 -10.81 7.90
C PHE A 70 14.64 -11.30 7.64
N GLU A 71 13.64 -10.69 8.28
CA GLU A 71 12.24 -11.05 8.06
C GLU A 71 11.81 -10.73 6.62
N ILE A 72 12.21 -9.57 6.09
CA ILE A 72 11.99 -9.24 4.67
C ILE A 72 12.70 -10.24 3.76
N MET A 73 13.93 -10.64 4.10
CA MET A 73 14.68 -11.63 3.30
C MET A 73 13.95 -12.98 3.26
N HIS A 74 13.46 -13.46 4.40
CA HIS A 74 12.68 -14.69 4.46
C HIS A 74 11.35 -14.60 3.70
N ILE A 75 10.66 -13.45 3.74
CA ILE A 75 9.48 -13.22 2.89
C ILE A 75 9.87 -13.36 1.40
N ILE A 76 10.99 -12.77 0.97
CA ILE A 76 11.44 -12.91 -0.42
C ILE A 76 11.73 -14.38 -0.77
N PHE A 77 12.35 -15.16 0.14
CA PHE A 77 12.61 -16.58 -0.06
C PHE A 77 11.33 -17.41 -0.14
N ASP A 78 10.36 -17.16 0.73
CA ASP A 78 9.09 -17.90 0.76
C ASP A 78 8.30 -17.70 -0.54
N TYR A 79 8.36 -16.49 -1.12
CA TYR A 79 7.68 -16.14 -2.36
C TYR A 79 8.57 -16.30 -3.62
N GLU A 80 9.82 -16.75 -3.49
CA GLU A 80 10.79 -16.78 -4.59
C GLU A 80 10.26 -17.55 -5.81
N LYS A 81 9.65 -18.72 -5.57
CA LYS A 81 9.12 -19.57 -6.64
C LYS A 81 7.85 -18.99 -7.28
N GLU A 82 6.95 -18.44 -6.48
CA GLU A 82 5.66 -17.92 -6.94
C GLU A 82 5.82 -16.61 -7.72
N MET A 83 6.64 -15.71 -7.17
CA MET A 83 6.97 -14.42 -7.81
C MET A 83 8.10 -14.57 -8.83
N LYS A 84 8.75 -15.74 -8.90
CA LYS A 84 9.93 -16.01 -9.74
C LYS A 84 11.02 -14.96 -9.53
N PHE A 85 11.30 -14.64 -8.26
CA PHE A 85 12.31 -13.64 -7.92
C PHE A 85 13.70 -14.12 -8.31
N ARG A 86 14.50 -13.25 -8.94
CA ARG A 86 15.86 -13.55 -9.36
C ARG A 86 16.78 -12.37 -9.07
N PRO A 87 17.79 -12.51 -8.19
CA PRO A 87 18.80 -11.47 -8.02
C PRO A 87 19.75 -11.48 -9.22
N LEU A 88 20.14 -10.29 -9.65
CA LEU A 88 21.23 -10.07 -10.59
C LEU A 88 22.33 -9.30 -9.86
N ALA A 89 23.52 -9.89 -9.78
CA ALA A 89 24.69 -9.29 -9.15
C ALA A 89 25.88 -9.34 -10.11
N GLY A 90 26.75 -8.34 -10.05
CA GLY A 90 27.96 -8.25 -10.86
C GLY A 90 29.07 -7.53 -10.10
N ASN A 91 30.31 -8.00 -10.23
CA ASN A 91 31.47 -7.46 -9.53
C ASN A 91 31.32 -7.37 -7.99
N GLY A 92 30.52 -8.27 -7.40
CA GLY A 92 30.24 -8.27 -5.96
C GLY A 92 29.15 -7.28 -5.51
N GLU A 93 28.53 -6.54 -6.44
CA GLU A 93 27.48 -5.58 -6.14
C GLU A 93 26.12 -6.03 -6.69
N PRO A 94 25.02 -5.75 -5.97
CA PRO A 94 23.68 -6.01 -6.47
C PRO A 94 23.36 -5.03 -7.61
N ILE A 95 22.89 -5.57 -8.74
CA ILE A 95 22.45 -4.77 -9.89
C ILE A 95 20.93 -4.62 -9.87
N ALA A 96 20.19 -5.74 -9.72
CA ALA A 96 18.73 -5.75 -9.75
C ALA A 96 18.12 -6.94 -9.01
N LEU A 97 16.86 -6.81 -8.61
CA LEU A 97 15.97 -7.92 -8.26
C LEU A 97 14.87 -8.00 -9.31
N LEU A 98 14.80 -9.11 -10.03
CA LEU A 98 13.86 -9.35 -11.12
C LEU A 98 12.69 -10.22 -10.67
N SER A 99 11.54 -10.08 -11.31
CA SER A 99 10.40 -10.99 -11.23
C SER A 99 10.03 -11.43 -12.65
N HIS A 100 9.33 -12.57 -12.76
CA HIS A 100 8.70 -13.03 -14.00
C HIS A 100 7.24 -13.45 -13.76
N ASN A 101 6.63 -12.81 -12.75
CA ASN A 101 5.22 -12.91 -12.46
C ASN A 101 4.53 -11.73 -13.16
N PRO A 102 3.66 -11.95 -14.16
CA PRO A 102 3.10 -10.85 -14.96
C PRO A 102 2.43 -9.74 -14.14
N HIS A 103 1.74 -10.09 -13.05
CA HIS A 103 1.09 -9.09 -12.19
C HIS A 103 2.09 -8.27 -11.38
N PHE A 104 3.18 -8.90 -10.95
CA PHE A 104 4.26 -8.19 -10.25
C PHE A 104 5.10 -7.36 -11.22
N ASP A 105 5.30 -7.85 -12.45
CA ASP A 105 5.98 -7.12 -13.52
C ASP A 105 5.24 -5.84 -13.89
N ASP A 106 3.90 -5.89 -14.02
CA ASP A 106 3.05 -4.71 -14.23
C ASP A 106 3.25 -3.66 -13.11
N PHE A 107 3.32 -4.11 -11.85
CA PHE A 107 3.64 -3.24 -10.71
C PHE A 107 5.03 -2.61 -10.83
N LEU A 108 6.07 -3.40 -11.12
CA LEU A 108 7.44 -2.90 -11.24
C LEU A 108 7.58 -1.87 -12.37
N ILE A 109 6.94 -2.10 -13.51
CA ILE A 109 6.93 -1.17 -14.65
C ILE A 109 6.26 0.14 -14.24
N GLU A 110 5.06 0.08 -13.66
CA GLU A 110 4.35 1.29 -13.25
C GLU A 110 5.12 2.06 -12.16
N TRP A 111 5.74 1.33 -11.22
CA TRP A 111 6.52 1.96 -10.16
C TRP A 111 7.76 2.69 -10.70
N ASP A 112 8.49 2.09 -11.65
CA ASP A 112 9.63 2.74 -12.34
C ASP A 112 9.18 4.01 -13.10
N GLU A 113 8.06 3.95 -13.81
CA GLU A 113 7.49 5.12 -14.49
C GLU A 113 7.14 6.24 -13.51
N MET A 114 6.48 5.93 -12.40
CA MET A 114 6.11 6.92 -11.38
C MET A 114 7.34 7.52 -10.70
N ARG A 115 8.38 6.71 -10.46
CA ARG A 115 9.68 7.19 -9.94
C ARG A 115 10.36 8.16 -10.90
N LYS A 116 10.36 7.86 -12.20
CA LYS A 116 10.95 8.74 -13.23
C LYS A 116 10.19 10.06 -13.35
N LYS A 117 8.86 10.01 -13.40
CA LYS A 117 8.01 11.22 -13.40
C LYS A 117 8.28 12.10 -12.19
N HIS A 118 8.38 11.49 -11.01
CA HIS A 118 8.70 12.20 -9.76
C HIS A 118 10.10 12.82 -9.80
N TYR A 119 11.11 12.06 -10.22
CA TYR A 119 12.49 12.54 -10.36
C TYR A 119 12.62 13.71 -11.35
N ASN A 120 11.87 13.65 -12.46
CA ASN A 120 11.86 14.69 -13.50
C ASN A 120 11.01 15.91 -13.13
N GLY A 121 10.32 15.90 -11.98
CA GLY A 121 9.42 16.99 -11.56
C GLY A 121 8.09 17.05 -12.33
N GLU A 122 7.71 15.97 -13.02
CA GLU A 122 6.42 15.87 -13.73
C GLU A 122 5.24 15.64 -12.77
N ILE A 123 5.51 15.07 -11.59
CA ILE A 123 4.55 14.91 -10.49
C ILE A 123 5.19 15.37 -9.18
N THR A 124 4.36 15.89 -8.28
CA THR A 124 4.72 16.34 -6.94
C THR A 124 4.93 15.17 -5.97
N ASP A 125 5.52 15.45 -4.81
CA ASP A 125 5.58 14.49 -3.69
C ASP A 125 4.19 14.02 -3.26
N GLU A 126 3.20 14.92 -3.23
CA GLU A 126 1.81 14.60 -2.88
C GLU A 126 1.19 13.64 -3.90
N GLU A 127 1.39 13.88 -5.20
CA GLU A 127 0.88 12.99 -6.27
C GLU A 127 1.56 11.62 -6.26
N PHE A 128 2.88 11.57 -6.02
CA PHE A 128 3.59 10.30 -5.95
C PHE A 128 3.17 9.49 -4.73
N GLU A 129 3.00 10.12 -3.57
CA GLU A 129 2.51 9.45 -2.37
C GLU A 129 1.05 9.03 -2.49
N ASP A 130 0.21 9.87 -3.09
CA ASP A 130 -1.18 9.53 -3.40
C ASP A 130 -1.29 8.28 -4.28
N TRP A 131 -0.42 8.12 -5.29
CA TRP A 131 -0.38 6.91 -6.10
C TRP A 131 -0.03 5.68 -5.26
N LYS A 132 1.01 5.73 -4.41
CA LYS A 132 1.38 4.61 -3.53
C LYS A 132 0.25 4.22 -2.59
N LEU A 133 -0.36 5.20 -1.93
CA LEU A 133 -1.47 4.95 -0.98
C LEU A 133 -2.72 4.43 -1.69
N SER A 134 -2.90 4.75 -2.98
CA SER A 134 -4.06 4.31 -3.75
C SER A 134 -3.82 3.02 -4.54
N PHE A 135 -2.61 2.47 -4.56
CA PHE A 135 -2.32 1.26 -5.31
C PHE A 135 -3.07 0.05 -4.72
N PRO A 136 -3.66 -0.84 -5.54
CA PRO A 136 -3.69 -0.85 -7.00
C PRO A 136 -4.88 -0.10 -7.61
N LYS A 137 -5.75 0.56 -6.83
CA LYS A 137 -6.96 1.24 -7.33
C LYS A 137 -6.69 2.32 -8.39
N LYS A 138 -5.52 2.97 -8.33
CA LYS A 138 -5.05 3.92 -9.36
C LYS A 138 -4.11 3.31 -10.40
N SER A 139 -3.82 2.01 -10.32
CA SER A 139 -2.94 1.35 -11.27
C SER A 139 -3.55 1.38 -12.67
N ARG A 140 -2.75 1.75 -13.67
CA ARG A 140 -3.17 1.68 -15.09
C ARG A 140 -3.40 0.25 -15.57
N PHE A 141 -2.83 -0.73 -14.87
CA PHE A 141 -2.96 -2.17 -15.17
C PHE A 141 -4.14 -2.83 -14.43
N LEU A 142 -4.82 -2.11 -13.53
CA LEU A 142 -5.98 -2.64 -12.82
C LEU A 142 -7.16 -2.81 -13.80
N LYS A 143 -7.50 -4.07 -14.12
CA LYS A 143 -8.69 -4.40 -14.90
C LYS A 143 -9.94 -4.10 -14.08
N LYS A 144 -10.75 -3.11 -14.51
CA LYS A 144 -12.10 -2.90 -13.97
C LYS A 144 -12.94 -4.12 -14.34
N ARG A 145 -13.41 -4.84 -13.32
CA ARG A 145 -14.35 -5.96 -13.48
C ARG A 145 -15.71 -5.46 -13.92
#